data_AF-A0A0Q9TIJ6-F1
#
_entry.id   AF-A0A0Q9TIJ6-F1
#
_cell.length_a   1.000
_cell.length_b   1.000
_cell.length_c   1.000
_cell.angle_alpha   90.00
_cell.angle_beta   90.00
_cell.angle_gamma   90.00
#
_symmetry.space_group_name_H-M   'P 1'
#
loop_
_entity.id
_entity.type
_entity.pdbx_description
1 polymer ?
#
loop_
_entity_poly.entity_id
_entity_poly.type
_entity_poly.pdbx_seq_one_letter_code
_entity_poly.pdbx_strand_id
1 'polypeptide(L)' 'MTPPDGAARLTHAPLASTSEMADDCRATTRNLRLERAARAAVSAAPSLRYEDYPREVAKRDIRVSEAAARLAEALYGK' A
#
# COMPACT_ATOMS: atom_id res chain seq x y z
N MET A 1 -41.66 -1.42 10.81
CA MET A 1 -40.78 -2.12 9.84
C MET A 1 -39.39 -2.05 10.43
N THR A 2 -39.03 -3.03 11.25
CA THR A 2 -37.82 -3.04 12.07
C THR A 2 -36.84 -4.02 11.41
N PRO A 3 -35.60 -3.64 11.11
CA PRO A 3 -34.63 -4.62 10.63
C PRO A 3 -34.15 -5.45 11.84
N PRO A 4 -34.07 -6.79 11.76
CA PRO A 4 -33.36 -7.53 12.78
C PRO A 4 -31.86 -7.32 12.59
N ASP A 5 -31.33 -6.54 13.52
CA ASP A 5 -30.00 -6.61 14.10
C ASP A 5 -29.62 -8.07 14.43
N GLY A 6 -28.43 -8.56 14.09
CA GLY A 6 -27.98 -9.86 14.61
C GLY A 6 -27.12 -10.80 13.75
N ALA A 7 -26.64 -10.41 12.55
CA ALA A 7 -25.68 -11.26 11.81
C ALA A 7 -24.33 -11.45 12.55
N ALA A 8 -24.11 -10.71 13.64
CA ALA A 8 -22.87 -10.66 14.40
C ALA A 8 -22.59 -11.87 15.32
N ARG A 9 -23.42 -12.94 15.36
CA ARG A 9 -23.26 -14.02 16.37
C ARG A 9 -23.48 -15.46 15.90
N LEU A 10 -23.41 -15.76 14.61
CA LEU A 10 -23.61 -17.14 14.16
C LEU A 10 -22.27 -17.80 13.81
N THR A 11 -21.54 -18.22 14.85
CA THR A 11 -20.33 -19.06 14.76
C THR A 11 -20.58 -20.39 14.03
N HIS A 12 -21.85 -20.77 13.85
CA HIS A 12 -22.30 -22.01 13.22
C HIS A 12 -23.30 -21.79 12.07
N ALA A 13 -23.44 -20.56 11.56
CA ALA A 13 -24.24 -20.37 10.36
C ALA A 13 -23.61 -21.14 9.18
N PRO A 14 -24.41 -21.84 8.37
CA PRO A 14 -23.90 -22.41 7.14
C PRO A 14 -23.33 -21.27 6.28
N LEU A 15 -22.15 -21.50 5.71
CA LEU A 15 -21.56 -20.59 4.75
C LEU A 15 -22.51 -20.46 3.56
N ALA A 16 -22.59 -19.25 2.99
CA ALA A 16 -23.25 -19.03 1.72
C ALA A 16 -22.63 -19.94 0.64
N SER A 17 -23.43 -20.31 -0.35
CA SER A 17 -22.93 -21.08 -1.50
C SER A 17 -21.84 -20.28 -2.23
N THR A 18 -20.96 -20.98 -2.95
CA THR A 18 -19.90 -20.34 -3.74
C THR A 18 -20.46 -19.38 -4.80
N SER A 19 -21.67 -19.66 -5.32
CA SER A 19 -22.36 -18.76 -6.25
C SER A 19 -22.78 -17.46 -5.57
N GLU A 20 -23.43 -17.55 -4.41
CA GLU A 20 -23.87 -16.38 -3.63
C GLU A 20 -22.67 -15.53 -3.19
N MET A 21 -21.59 -16.15 -2.71
CA MET A 21 -20.36 -15.44 -2.36
C MET A 21 -19.74 -14.72 -3.58
N ALA A 22 -19.78 -15.34 -4.76
CA ALA A 22 -19.28 -14.72 -5.98
C ALA A 22 -20.16 -13.54 -6.43
N ASP A 23 -21.48 -13.65 -6.27
CA ASP A 23 -22.42 -12.55 -6.52
C ASP A 23 -22.22 -11.38 -5.55
N ASP A 24 -22.00 -11.66 -4.27
CA ASP A 24 -21.67 -10.65 -3.26
C ASP A 24 -20.37 -9.93 -3.58
N CYS A 25 -19.33 -10.66 -4.02
CA CYS A 25 -18.08 -10.04 -4.47
C CYS A 25 -18.30 -9.10 -5.67
N ARG A 26 -19.10 -9.54 -6.66
CA ARG A 26 -19.46 -8.72 -7.83
C ARG A 26 -20.25 -7.48 -7.44
N ALA A 27 -21.23 -7.63 -6.53
CA ALA A 27 -22.04 -6.51 -6.04
C ALA A 27 -21.19 -5.50 -5.26
N THR A 28 -20.34 -5.98 -4.36
CA THR A 28 -19.39 -5.17 -3.59
C THR A 28 -18.47 -4.38 -4.51
N THR A 29 -17.91 -5.03 -5.54
CA THR A 29 -17.04 -4.39 -6.53
C THR A 29 -17.73 -3.20 -7.20
N ARG A 30 -18.97 -3.39 -7.68
CA ARG A 30 -19.75 -2.33 -8.33
C ARG A 30 -20.14 -1.20 -7.38
N ASN A 31 -20.63 -1.54 -6.19
CA ASN A 31 -21.14 -0.56 -5.22
C ASN A 31 -20.02 0.33 -4.68
N LEU A 32 -18.83 -0.25 -4.50
CA LEU A 32 -17.65 0.46 -4.00
C LEU A 32 -16.71 0.95 -5.11
N ARG A 33 -17.04 0.70 -6.39
CA ARG A 33 -16.26 1.09 -7.57
C ARG A 33 -14.80 0.65 -7.50
N LEU A 34 -14.59 -0.61 -7.11
CA LEU A 34 -13.28 -1.17 -6.80
C LEU A 34 -12.51 -1.69 -8.02
N GLU A 35 -13.02 -1.53 -9.24
CA GLU A 35 -12.42 -2.11 -10.45
C GLU A 35 -10.97 -1.67 -10.63
N ARG A 36 -10.66 -0.40 -10.34
CA ARG A 36 -9.29 0.13 -10.39
C ARG A 36 -8.39 -0.50 -9.32
N ALA A 37 -8.89 -0.65 -8.10
CA ALA A 37 -8.13 -1.23 -6.98
C ALA A 37 -7.86 -2.72 -7.21
N ALA A 38 -8.88 -3.46 -7.68
CA ALA A 38 -8.74 -4.87 -8.04
C ALA A 38 -7.69 -5.07 -9.14
N ARG A 39 -7.71 -4.23 -10.19
CA ARG A 39 -6.69 -4.26 -11.26
C ARG A 39 -5.29 -3.92 -10.72
N ALA A 40 -5.17 -2.94 -9.83
CA ALA A 40 -3.90 -2.56 -9.23
C ALA A 40 -3.32 -3.68 -8.33
N ALA A 41 -4.17 -4.34 -7.53
CA ALA A 41 -3.76 -5.39 -6.61
C ALA A 41 -3.13 -6.61 -7.29
N VAL A 42 -3.56 -6.91 -8.52
CA VAL A 42 -3.03 -8.02 -9.33
C VAL A 42 -1.98 -7.58 -10.35
N SER A 43 -1.79 -6.28 -10.53
CA SER A 43 -0.73 -5.77 -11.41
C SER A 43 0.63 -5.93 -10.75
N ALA A 44 1.66 -6.20 -11.55
CA ALA A 44 3.03 -6.19 -11.05
C ALA A 44 3.33 -4.83 -10.41
N ALA A 45 3.93 -4.85 -9.22
CA ALA A 45 4.32 -3.62 -8.56
C ALA A 45 5.25 -2.79 -9.46
N PRO A 46 5.16 -1.46 -9.43
CA PRO A 46 6.15 -0.61 -10.07
C PRO A 46 7.53 -1.00 -9.53
N SER A 47 8.41 -1.44 -10.42
CA SER A 47 9.76 -1.89 -10.06
C SER A 47 10.79 -1.12 -10.87
N LEU A 48 11.94 -0.91 -10.25
CA LEU A 48 13.12 -0.36 -10.90
C LEU A 48 13.99 -1.53 -11.32
N ARG A 49 14.31 -1.65 -12.61
CA ARG A 49 15.24 -2.70 -13.04
C ARG A 49 16.66 -2.23 -12.84
N TYR A 50 17.51 -3.13 -12.39
CA TYR A 50 18.94 -2.85 -12.25
C TYR A 50 19.57 -2.44 -13.58
N GLU A 51 19.09 -2.98 -14.70
CA GLU A 51 19.54 -2.65 -16.06
C GLU A 51 19.16 -1.24 -16.52
N ASP A 52 18.13 -0.62 -15.94
CA ASP A 52 17.68 0.73 -16.31
C ASP A 52 18.56 1.83 -15.68
N TYR A 53 19.49 1.47 -14.78
CA TYR A 53 20.35 2.42 -14.07
C TYR A 53 21.82 2.29 -14.48
N PRO A 54 22.47 3.41 -14.86
CA PRO A 54 23.89 3.39 -15.21
C PRO A 54 24.74 2.98 -14.01
N ARG A 55 25.60 1.97 -14.20
CA ARG A 55 26.42 1.33 -13.16
C ARG A 55 27.53 2.23 -12.60
N GLU A 56 27.81 3.35 -13.25
CA GLU A 56 28.99 4.19 -12.98
C GLU A 56 28.63 5.67 -12.80
N VAL A 57 27.56 5.95 -12.05
CA VAL A 57 27.35 7.32 -11.57
C VAL A 57 28.33 7.57 -10.44
N ALA A 58 29.37 8.36 -10.71
CA ALA A 58 30.27 8.85 -9.67
C ALA A 58 29.43 9.51 -8.57
N LYS A 59 29.65 9.11 -7.32
CA LYS A 59 28.97 9.73 -6.18
C LYS A 59 29.23 11.23 -6.25
N ARG A 60 28.18 12.03 -6.04
CA ARG A 60 28.33 13.48 -5.94
C ARG A 60 29.33 13.78 -4.85
N ASP A 61 30.33 14.59 -5.20
CA ASP A 61 31.21 15.17 -4.20
C ASP A 61 30.38 16.13 -3.33
N ILE A 62 30.39 15.88 -2.02
CA ILE A 62 29.67 16.69 -1.04
C ILE A 62 30.74 17.51 -0.32
N ARG A 63 30.85 18.78 -0.69
CA ARG A 63 31.73 19.71 0.02
C ARG A 63 31.07 20.14 1.33
N VAL A 64 31.62 19.68 2.46
CA VAL A 64 31.23 20.17 3.78
C VAL A 64 31.92 21.51 3.99
N SER A 65 31.14 22.58 4.10
CA SER A 65 31.69 23.90 4.41
C SER A 65 32.06 23.99 5.89
N GLU A 66 33.02 24.85 6.21
CA GLU A 66 33.39 25.15 7.60
C GLU A 66 32.18 25.65 8.41
N ALA A 67 31.28 26.41 7.78
CA ALA A 67 30.03 26.85 8.41
C ALA A 67 29.12 25.67 8.78
N ALA A 68 28.98 24.67 7.89
CA ALA A 68 28.20 23.48 8.18
C ALA A 68 28.83 22.63 9.31
N ALA A 69 30.16 22.53 9.35
CA ALA A 69 30.87 21.84 10.42
C ALA A 69 30.65 22.52 11.79
N ARG A 70 30.74 23.86 11.84
CA ARG A 70 30.47 24.63 13.08
C ARG A 70 29.03 24.47 13.57
N LEU A 71 28.06 24.45 12.66
CA LEU A 71 26.65 24.20 13.01
C LEU A 71 26.45 22.79 13.57
N ALA A 72 27.09 21.78 12.98
CA ALA A 72 27.02 20.41 13.48
C ALA A 72 27.60 20.29 14.90
N GLU A 73 28.75 20.93 15.16
CA GLU A 73 29.36 20.96 16.49
C GLU A 73 28.46 21.66 17.52
N ALA A 74 27.83 22.78 17.15
CA ALA A 74 26.91 23.48 18.06
C ALA A 74 25.65 22.65 18.39
N LEU A 75 25.21 21.78 17.49
CA LEU A 75 24.00 20.97 17.66
C LEU A 75 24.26 19.62 18.33
N TYR A 76 25.44 19.03 18.11
CA TYR A 76 25.74 17.64 18.47
C TYR A 76 27.07 17.45 19.21
N GLY A 77 27.88 18.51 19.33
CA GLY A 77 29.12 18.52 20.11
C GLY A 77 28.82 18.37 21.60
N LYS A 78 29.63 17.56 22.29
CA LYS A 78 29.50 17.33 23.74
C LYS A 78 30.25 18.37 24.54
#